data_AF-A0A0R3MS00-F1
#
_entry.id   AF-A0A0R3MS00-F1
#
_cell.length_a   1.000
_cell.length_b   1.000
_cell.length_c   1.000
_cell.angle_alpha   90.00
_cell.angle_beta   90.00
_cell.angle_gamma   90.00
#
_symmetry.space_group_name_H-M   'P 1'
#
loop_
_entity.id
_entity.type
_entity.pdbx_description
1 polymer ?
#
loop_
_entity_poly.entity_id
_entity_poly.type
_entity_poly.pdbx_seq_one_letter_code
_entity_poly.pdbx_strand_id
1 'polypeptide(L)'
;MTVWTPEELAKRNTDDVKTIRENAAKRNRSDIVAMCDVELKNRKPIRAKPGGDGSERREGQYVSEFHFVCPKEQGVTRDADGMMWTGTWVVAEENAIDAQTHGSLVALHISKSEQSYLQGEIRGWRKSPRQKEYVEGQVAKTAFGIDQFRPNGNPVPWQGDATGEKGYRWAELPPSAP
;
A
#
# COMPACT_ATOMS: atom_id res chain seq x y z
N MET A 1 -11.56 22.70 26.79
CA MET A 1 -11.62 23.33 25.45
C MET A 1 -10.26 23.15 24.82
N THR A 2 -10.14 22.36 23.76
CA THR A 2 -8.86 22.21 23.05
C THR A 2 -8.58 23.51 22.30
N VAL A 3 -7.50 24.20 22.67
CA VAL A 3 -7.04 25.39 21.96
C VAL A 3 -6.27 24.91 20.73
N TRP A 4 -6.80 25.18 19.54
CA TRP A 4 -6.13 24.84 18.30
C TRP A 4 -5.06 25.89 18.02
N THR A 5 -3.80 25.45 17.91
CA THR A 5 -2.67 26.30 17.53
C THR A 5 -2.10 25.86 16.18
N PRO A 6 -1.42 26.76 15.46
CA PRO A 6 -0.72 26.41 14.21
C PRO A 6 0.28 25.26 14.39
N GLU A 7 0.96 25.19 15.54
CA GLU A 7 1.92 24.13 15.86
C GLU A 7 1.26 22.76 16.00
N GLU A 8 0.05 22.70 16.56
CA GLU A 8 -0.72 21.46 16.68
C GLU A 8 -1.27 20.99 15.33
N LEU A 9 -1.55 21.92 14.40
CA LEU A 9 -1.92 21.57 13.02
C LEU A 9 -0.71 21.09 12.22
N ALA A 10 0.46 21.70 12.41
CA ALA A 10 1.70 21.33 11.73
C ALA A 10 2.18 19.90 12.08
N LYS A 11 1.92 19.43 13.30
CA LYS A 11 2.23 18.04 13.73
C LYS A 11 1.34 16.97 13.08
N ARG A 12 0.23 17.35 12.46
CA ARG A 12 -0.76 16.42 11.88
C ARG A 12 -0.57 16.20 10.40
N ASN A 13 -0.93 15.01 9.93
CA ASN A 13 -0.92 14.68 8.51
C ASN A 13 -1.97 15.52 7.75
N THR A 14 -1.90 15.54 6.43
CA THR A 14 -2.75 16.42 5.60
C THR A 14 -4.23 16.04 5.65
N ASP A 15 -4.54 14.76 5.78
CA ASP A 15 -5.93 14.29 5.83
C ASP A 15 -6.58 14.64 7.16
N ASP A 16 -5.84 14.54 8.27
CA ASP A 16 -6.26 15.01 9.59
C ASP A 16 -6.56 16.52 9.58
N VAL A 17 -5.72 17.33 8.92
CA VAL A 17 -5.95 18.79 8.82
C VAL A 17 -7.19 19.11 7.98
N LYS A 18 -7.46 18.35 6.91
CA LYS A 18 -8.71 18.46 6.14
C LYS A 18 -9.93 18.08 6.97
N THR A 19 -9.88 16.96 7.70
CA THR A 19 -10.96 16.53 8.60
C THR A 19 -11.22 17.55 9.71
N ILE A 20 -10.18 18.18 10.27
CA ILE A 20 -10.32 19.26 11.26
C ILE A 20 -10.98 20.48 10.63
N ARG A 21 -10.58 20.88 9.42
CA ARG A 21 -11.20 21.97 8.67
C ARG A 21 -12.68 21.74 8.42
N GLU A 22 -13.06 20.55 7.95
CA GLU A 22 -14.47 20.19 7.70
C GLU A 22 -15.29 20.18 8.98
N ASN A 23 -14.73 19.64 10.07
CA ASN A 23 -15.37 19.62 11.38
C ASN A 23 -15.52 21.03 11.98
N ALA A 24 -14.58 21.94 11.71
CA ALA A 24 -14.65 23.34 12.10
C ALA A 24 -15.69 24.10 11.27
N ALA A 25 -15.76 23.86 9.96
CA ALA A 25 -16.76 24.44 9.08
C ALA A 25 -18.19 24.03 9.50
N LYS A 26 -18.41 22.74 9.79
CA LYS A 26 -19.69 22.23 10.33
C LYS A 26 -20.09 22.85 11.67
N ARG A 27 -19.10 23.37 12.43
CA ARG A 27 -19.29 24.00 13.74
C ARG A 27 -19.21 25.53 13.70
N ASN A 28 -19.20 26.13 12.50
CA ASN A 28 -19.05 27.58 12.29
C ASN A 28 -17.84 28.20 12.99
N ARG A 29 -16.73 27.45 13.09
CA ARG A 29 -15.47 27.90 13.70
C ARG A 29 -14.53 28.46 12.64
N SER A 30 -14.84 29.66 12.18
CA SER A 30 -14.13 30.37 11.09
C SER A 30 -12.64 30.58 11.39
N ASP A 31 -12.30 30.74 12.67
CA ASP A 31 -10.94 30.89 13.19
C ASP A 31 -10.08 29.65 12.89
N ILE A 32 -10.63 28.46 13.13
CA ILE A 32 -9.95 27.18 12.90
C ILE A 32 -9.90 26.87 11.39
N VAL A 33 -10.97 27.18 10.65
CA VAL A 33 -11.00 26.99 9.19
C VAL A 33 -9.90 27.82 8.53
N ALA A 34 -9.77 29.10 8.90
CA ALA A 34 -8.72 29.98 8.35
C ALA A 34 -7.31 29.48 8.69
N MET A 35 -7.08 28.97 9.92
CA MET A 35 -5.80 28.37 10.30
C MET A 35 -5.48 27.12 9.48
N CYS A 36 -6.45 26.22 9.28
CA CYS A 36 -6.27 25.05 8.43
C CYS A 36 -6.02 25.43 6.97
N ASP A 37 -6.70 26.45 6.44
CA ASP A 37 -6.51 26.93 5.07
C ASP A 37 -5.10 27.50 4.85
N VAL A 38 -4.58 28.27 5.81
CA VAL A 38 -3.20 28.77 5.79
C VAL A 38 -2.20 27.63 5.86
N GLU A 39 -2.41 26.65 6.75
CA GLU A 39 -1.55 25.48 6.88
C GLU A 39 -1.56 24.61 5.61
N LEU A 40 -2.73 24.36 5.02
CA LEU A 40 -2.88 23.62 3.77
C LEU A 40 -2.25 24.35 2.57
N LYS A 41 -2.26 25.68 2.57
CA LYS A 41 -1.61 26.52 1.55
C LYS A 41 -0.08 26.59 1.72
N ASN A 42 0.39 26.61 2.97
CA ASN A 42 1.81 26.64 3.31
C ASN A 42 2.48 25.27 3.13
N ARG A 43 1.70 24.20 3.25
CA ARG A 43 2.11 22.90 2.74
C ARG A 43 2.35 23.06 1.25
N LYS A 44 3.62 23.01 0.85
CA LYS A 44 3.97 22.74 -0.55
C LYS A 44 3.07 21.57 -0.94
N PRO A 45 2.35 21.62 -2.09
CA PRO A 45 1.78 20.39 -2.60
C PRO A 45 2.95 19.42 -2.53
N ILE A 46 2.78 18.31 -1.81
CA ILE A 46 3.69 17.20 -1.99
C ILE A 46 3.62 17.06 -3.49
N ARG A 47 4.67 17.50 -4.21
CA ARG A 47 4.79 17.25 -5.64
C ARG A 47 4.39 15.80 -5.67
N ALA A 48 3.33 15.48 -6.41
CA ALA A 48 3.13 14.12 -6.80
C ALA A 48 4.47 13.80 -7.47
N LYS A 49 5.41 13.23 -6.71
CA LYS A 49 6.47 12.43 -7.27
C LYS A 49 5.63 11.51 -8.12
N PRO A 50 5.74 11.59 -9.46
CA PRO A 50 4.93 10.77 -10.34
C PRO A 50 4.94 9.40 -9.70
N GLY A 51 3.75 8.96 -9.27
CA GLY A 51 3.60 7.87 -8.33
C GLY A 51 4.56 6.81 -8.78
N GLY A 52 5.66 6.67 -8.03
CA GLY A 52 6.73 5.77 -8.37
C GLY A 52 6.16 4.41 -8.05
N ASP A 53 5.25 3.93 -8.90
CA ASP A 53 5.42 2.57 -9.34
C ASP A 53 6.90 2.47 -9.68
N GLY A 54 7.63 1.59 -9.00
CA GLY A 54 9.04 1.35 -9.28
C GLY A 54 9.20 0.72 -10.66
N SER A 55 8.65 1.37 -11.69
CA SER A 55 8.52 0.95 -13.07
C SER A 55 9.62 1.55 -13.94
N GLU A 56 10.72 2.01 -13.34
CA GLU A 56 11.97 1.86 -14.07
C GLU A 56 12.24 0.35 -14.06
N ARG A 57 11.88 -0.28 -15.18
CA ARG A 57 12.24 -1.66 -15.49
C ARG A 57 13.72 -1.81 -15.19
N ARG A 58 14.05 -2.46 -14.09
CA ARG A 58 15.42 -2.83 -13.79
C ARG A 58 15.71 -4.03 -14.68
N GLU A 59 16.25 -3.77 -15.86
CA GLU A 59 16.60 -4.83 -16.81
C GLU A 59 17.43 -5.91 -16.10
N GLY A 60 17.03 -7.17 -16.26
CA GLY A 60 17.68 -8.29 -15.59
C GLY A 60 17.24 -8.51 -14.14
N GLN A 61 16.20 -7.84 -13.63
CA GLN A 61 15.68 -8.04 -12.27
C GLN A 61 14.18 -8.31 -12.25
N TYR A 62 13.73 -8.99 -11.19
CA TYR A 62 12.33 -9.24 -10.88
C TYR A 62 12.04 -8.91 -9.41
N VAL A 63 10.76 -8.77 -9.05
CA VAL A 63 10.37 -8.59 -7.66
C VAL A 63 10.36 -9.96 -6.97
N SER A 64 11.37 -10.21 -6.14
CA SER A 64 11.50 -11.47 -5.39
C SER A 64 10.62 -11.52 -4.15
N GLU A 65 10.33 -10.37 -3.53
CA GLU A 65 9.47 -10.29 -2.35
C GLU A 65 8.51 -9.11 -2.44
N PHE A 66 7.22 -9.37 -2.21
CA PHE A 66 6.15 -8.40 -2.13
C PHE A 66 5.74 -8.20 -0.68
N HIS A 67 5.94 -6.99 -0.17
CA HIS A 67 5.58 -6.63 1.20
C HIS A 67 4.37 -5.71 1.19
N PHE A 68 3.32 -6.08 1.93
CA PHE A 68 2.11 -5.29 2.05
C PHE A 68 1.75 -5.03 3.51
N VAL A 69 1.36 -3.80 3.82
CA VAL A 69 0.76 -3.45 5.10
C VAL A 69 -0.72 -3.79 5.03
N CYS A 70 -1.14 -4.81 5.76
CA CYS A 70 -2.51 -5.31 5.82
C CYS A 70 -2.97 -5.36 7.28
N PRO A 71 -3.40 -4.23 7.85
CA PRO A 71 -3.93 -4.22 9.21
C PRO A 71 -5.24 -5.02 9.22
N LYS A 72 -5.37 -5.99 10.14
CA LYS A 72 -6.59 -6.78 10.40
C LYS A 72 -6.94 -7.88 9.38
N GLU A 73 -5.97 -8.36 8.60
CA GLU A 73 -6.21 -9.43 7.60
C GLU A 73 -7.33 -9.11 6.60
N GLN A 74 -7.55 -7.83 6.29
CA GLN A 74 -8.67 -7.42 5.45
C GLN A 74 -8.52 -8.00 4.04
N GLY A 75 -9.55 -8.74 3.60
CA GLY A 75 -9.55 -9.39 2.29
C GLY A 75 -8.72 -10.67 2.20
N VAL A 76 -8.09 -11.10 3.30
CA VAL A 76 -7.38 -12.37 3.35
C VAL A 76 -8.39 -13.51 3.43
N THR A 77 -8.36 -14.42 2.47
CA THR A 77 -9.19 -15.64 2.49
C THR A 77 -8.33 -16.88 2.53
N ARG A 78 -8.83 -17.94 3.18
CA ARG A 78 -8.11 -19.20 3.35
C ARG A 78 -8.90 -20.29 2.65
N ASP A 79 -8.26 -21.00 1.73
CA ASP A 79 -8.85 -22.14 1.04
C ASP A 79 -8.76 -23.41 1.90
N ALA A 80 -9.63 -24.38 1.65
CA ALA A 80 -9.61 -25.68 2.34
C ALA A 80 -8.29 -26.45 2.12
N ASP A 81 -7.61 -26.19 1.00
CA ASP A 81 -6.34 -26.84 0.61
C ASP A 81 -5.10 -26.20 1.26
N GLY A 82 -5.29 -25.27 2.21
CA GLY A 82 -4.21 -24.57 2.89
C GLY A 82 -3.54 -23.45 2.08
N MET A 83 -4.05 -23.17 0.87
CA MET A 83 -3.72 -21.95 0.14
C MET A 83 -4.39 -20.74 0.78
N MET A 84 -3.75 -19.58 0.66
CA MET A 84 -4.29 -18.32 1.15
C MET A 84 -4.30 -17.28 0.05
N TRP A 85 -5.22 -16.34 0.18
CA TRP A 85 -5.33 -15.17 -0.67
C TRP A 85 -5.04 -13.93 0.12
N THR A 86 -4.21 -13.03 -0.40
CA THR A 86 -3.77 -11.81 0.31
C THR A 86 -4.75 -10.64 0.19
N GLY A 87 -5.86 -10.80 -0.53
CA GLY A 87 -6.73 -9.68 -0.93
C GLY A 87 -6.22 -8.99 -2.20
N THR A 88 -6.91 -7.93 -2.65
CA THR A 88 -6.60 -7.24 -3.92
C THR A 88 -5.62 -6.10 -3.72
N TRP A 89 -4.37 -6.31 -4.14
CA TRP A 89 -3.32 -5.29 -4.17
C TRP A 89 -3.23 -4.62 -5.56
N VAL A 90 -2.51 -3.50 -5.66
CA VAL A 90 -2.22 -2.85 -6.94
C VAL A 90 -0.73 -3.04 -7.25
N VAL A 91 -0.43 -4.04 -8.06
CA VAL A 91 0.91 -4.29 -8.61
C VAL A 91 0.91 -4.11 -10.14
N ALA A 92 2.10 -3.97 -10.74
CA ALA A 92 2.25 -4.05 -12.18
C ALA A 92 1.98 -5.49 -12.65
N GLU A 93 1.36 -5.66 -13.82
CA GLU A 93 0.97 -6.98 -14.35
C GLU A 93 2.19 -7.87 -14.57
N GLU A 94 3.26 -7.29 -15.09
CA GLU A 94 4.54 -7.98 -15.34
C GLU A 94 5.14 -8.51 -14.03
N ASN A 95 5.10 -7.71 -12.96
CA ASN A 95 5.57 -8.15 -11.66
C ASN A 95 4.74 -9.32 -11.12
N ALA A 96 3.43 -9.35 -11.38
CA ALA A 96 2.56 -10.46 -10.96
C ALA A 96 2.86 -11.74 -11.75
N ILE A 97 3.11 -11.61 -13.05
CA ILE A 97 3.53 -12.72 -13.92
C ILE A 97 4.86 -13.28 -13.42
N ASP A 98 5.89 -12.42 -13.30
CA ASP A 98 7.23 -12.81 -12.87
C ASP A 98 7.21 -13.42 -11.46
N ALA A 99 6.36 -12.89 -10.58
CA ALA A 99 6.21 -13.42 -9.23
C ALA A 99 5.80 -14.90 -9.21
N GLN A 100 4.86 -15.26 -10.08
CA GLN A 100 4.43 -16.64 -10.22
C GLN A 100 5.50 -17.50 -10.90
N THR A 101 6.16 -16.96 -11.93
CA THR A 101 7.20 -17.67 -12.70
C THR A 101 8.43 -17.98 -11.86
N HIS A 102 8.85 -17.06 -10.99
CA HIS A 102 10.09 -17.17 -10.21
C HIS A 102 9.88 -17.57 -8.75
N GLY A 103 8.65 -17.88 -8.34
CA GLY A 103 8.34 -18.30 -6.97
C GLY A 103 8.61 -17.19 -5.94
N SER A 104 8.22 -15.95 -6.27
CA SER A 104 8.41 -14.81 -5.36
C SER A 104 7.63 -14.98 -4.06
N LEU A 105 8.11 -14.36 -3.00
CA LEU A 105 7.47 -14.34 -1.70
C LEU A 105 6.44 -13.21 -1.63
N VAL A 106 5.31 -13.45 -0.97
CA VAL A 106 4.45 -12.39 -0.44
C VAL A 106 4.53 -12.38 1.08
N ALA A 107 4.52 -11.19 1.67
CA ALA A 107 4.60 -10.95 3.10
C ALA A 107 3.63 -9.84 3.52
N LEU A 108 2.71 -10.18 4.43
CA LEU A 108 1.74 -9.26 5.01
C LEU A 108 2.19 -8.83 6.40
N HIS A 109 2.11 -7.54 6.66
CA HIS A 109 2.56 -6.89 7.89
C HIS A 109 1.41 -6.11 8.53
N ILE A 110 1.37 -6.06 9.86
CA ILE A 110 0.47 -5.12 10.56
C ILE A 110 1.03 -3.70 10.41
N SER A 111 2.35 -3.55 10.51
CA SER A 111 3.08 -2.30 10.31
C SER A 111 4.48 -2.56 9.73
N LYS A 112 5.12 -1.53 9.15
CA LYS A 112 6.48 -1.64 8.58
C LYS A 112 7.58 -1.91 9.62
N SER A 113 7.31 -1.59 10.89
CA SER A 113 8.24 -1.82 12.00
C SER A 113 8.21 -3.26 12.52
N GLU A 114 7.27 -4.07 12.06
CA GLU A 114 7.05 -5.43 12.55
C GLU A 114 7.38 -6.47 11.47
N GLN A 115 7.69 -7.68 11.90
CA GLN A 115 7.81 -8.83 11.01
C GLN A 115 6.45 -9.14 10.36
N SER A 116 6.49 -9.87 9.23
CA SER A 116 5.29 -10.34 8.58
C SER A 116 4.54 -11.30 9.49
N TYR A 117 3.23 -11.10 9.62
CA TYR A 117 2.36 -12.03 10.35
C TYR A 117 1.88 -13.17 9.44
N LEU A 118 1.94 -12.97 8.12
CA LEU A 118 1.56 -13.96 7.14
C LEU A 118 2.41 -13.83 5.89
N GLN A 119 3.02 -14.92 5.45
CA GLN A 119 3.93 -14.91 4.31
C GLN A 119 4.03 -16.28 3.65
N GLY A 120 4.41 -16.29 2.38
CA GLY A 120 4.60 -17.52 1.64
C GLY A 120 4.85 -17.31 0.16
N GLU A 121 5.08 -18.41 -0.54
CA GLU A 121 5.42 -18.38 -1.95
C GLU A 121 4.18 -18.16 -2.81
N ILE A 122 4.26 -17.22 -3.75
CA ILE A 122 3.20 -16.89 -4.70
C ILE A 122 3.04 -18.06 -5.67
N ARG A 123 1.81 -18.56 -5.77
CA ARG A 123 1.44 -19.68 -6.65
C ARG A 123 0.50 -19.27 -7.77
N GLY A 124 -0.17 -18.13 -7.60
CA GLY A 124 -1.08 -17.60 -8.60
C GLY A 124 -1.38 -16.11 -8.38
N TRP A 125 -1.83 -15.49 -9.46
CA TRP A 125 -2.34 -14.13 -9.46
C TRP A 125 -3.62 -14.07 -10.28
N ARG A 126 -4.44 -13.05 -10.07
CA ARG A 126 -5.59 -12.77 -10.93
C ARG A 126 -5.80 -11.26 -11.04
N LYS A 127 -6.36 -10.85 -12.17
CA LYS A 127 -6.84 -9.48 -12.35
C LYS A 127 -8.21 -9.36 -11.68
N SER A 128 -8.34 -8.46 -10.72
CA SER A 128 -9.58 -8.25 -9.99
C SER A 128 -9.99 -6.77 -10.04
N PRO A 129 -11.28 -6.45 -10.21
CA PRO A 129 -11.72 -5.07 -10.01
C PRO A 129 -11.45 -4.67 -8.55
N ARG A 130 -10.93 -3.46 -8.33
CA ARG A 130 -10.70 -2.94 -6.97
C ARG A 130 -12.02 -3.00 -6.20
N GLN A 131 -12.02 -3.60 -5.01
CA GLN A 131 -13.18 -3.49 -4.11
C GLN A 131 -13.46 -1.99 -3.89
N LYS A 132 -14.72 -1.59 -4.09
CA LYS A 132 -15.17 -0.22 -3.82
C LYS A 132 -15.01 0.04 -2.32
N GLU A 133 -13.86 0.51 -1.90
CA GLU A 133 -13.86 1.42 -0.76
C GLU A 133 -14.71 2.61 -1.19
N TYR A 134 -15.73 2.92 -0.40
CA TYR A 134 -16.63 4.04 -0.61
C TYR A 134 -15.83 5.34 -0.61
N VAL A 135 -15.27 5.70 -1.76
CA VAL A 135 -14.65 6.99 -2.03
C VAL A 135 -15.30 7.53 -3.29
N GLU A 136 -16.34 8.34 -3.08
CA GLU A 136 -16.87 9.36 -3.98
C GLU A 136 -16.77 9.08 -5.49
N GLY A 137 -17.65 8.22 -6.01
CA GLY A 137 -18.19 8.35 -7.38
C GLY A 137 -17.23 8.19 -8.56
N GLN A 138 -15.97 7.77 -8.38
CA GLN A 138 -15.05 7.57 -9.50
C GLN A 138 -15.12 6.15 -10.09
N VAL A 139 -14.92 6.07 -11.41
CA VAL A 139 -14.88 4.83 -12.19
C VAL A 139 -13.76 3.93 -11.68
N ALA A 140 -14.11 2.68 -11.37
CA ALA A 140 -13.18 1.68 -10.83
C ALA A 140 -12.00 1.47 -11.78
N LYS A 141 -10.79 1.84 -11.34
CA LYS A 141 -9.55 1.35 -11.98
C LYS A 141 -9.41 -0.13 -11.63
N THR A 142 -9.32 -1.00 -12.63
CA THR A 142 -8.99 -2.42 -12.45
C THR A 142 -7.62 -2.54 -11.78
N ALA A 143 -7.49 -3.47 -10.82
CA ALA A 143 -6.27 -3.68 -10.06
C ALA A 143 -5.72 -5.09 -10.36
N PHE A 144 -4.39 -5.22 -10.41
CA PHE A 144 -3.72 -6.52 -10.53
C PHE A 144 -3.28 -6.93 -9.14
N GLY A 145 -3.90 -7.97 -8.61
CA GLY A 145 -3.60 -8.50 -7.29
C GLY A 145 -2.78 -9.78 -7.41
N ILE A 146 -1.66 -9.82 -6.68
CA ILE A 146 -1.04 -11.07 -6.30
C ILE A 146 -1.97 -11.67 -5.28
N ASP A 147 -2.50 -12.83 -5.61
CA ASP A 147 -3.79 -13.20 -5.07
C ASP A 147 -3.75 -14.59 -4.44
N GLN A 148 -2.83 -15.51 -4.81
CA GLN A 148 -2.75 -16.83 -4.17
C GLN A 148 -1.31 -17.22 -3.80
N PHE A 149 -1.11 -17.65 -2.54
CA PHE A 149 0.18 -18.08 -2.03
C PHE A 149 0.04 -19.23 -1.03
N ARG A 150 1.13 -19.98 -0.82
CA ARG A 150 1.22 -21.03 0.20
C ARG A 150 1.98 -20.53 1.43
N PRO A 151 1.35 -20.41 2.60
CA PRO A 151 2.02 -19.99 3.82
C PRO A 151 3.19 -20.91 4.18
N ASN A 152 4.31 -20.33 4.60
CA ASN A 152 5.51 -21.10 4.96
C ASN A 152 5.93 -20.99 6.44
N GLY A 153 5.24 -20.16 7.23
CA GLY A 153 5.48 -20.03 8.67
C GLY A 153 6.81 -19.37 9.06
N ASN A 154 7.55 -18.78 8.13
CA ASN A 154 8.82 -18.08 8.38
C ASN A 154 8.66 -16.56 8.25
N PRO A 155 8.37 -15.82 9.34
CA PRO A 155 8.23 -14.37 9.31
C PRO A 155 9.47 -13.67 8.75
N VAL A 156 9.26 -12.64 7.94
CA VAL A 156 10.33 -11.82 7.35
C VAL A 156 10.19 -10.35 7.78
N PRO A 157 11.29 -9.61 7.93
CA PRO A 157 11.22 -8.17 8.17
C PRO A 157 10.68 -7.44 6.93
N TRP A 158 10.12 -6.23 7.12
CA TRP A 158 9.69 -5.37 6.03
C TRP A 158 10.83 -5.09 5.05
N GLN A 159 10.57 -5.16 3.74
CA GLN A 159 11.50 -4.76 2.69
C GLN A 159 10.86 -3.77 1.72
N GLY A 160 11.68 -2.85 1.21
CA GLY A 160 11.32 -1.90 0.17
C GLY A 160 11.23 -0.45 0.65
N ASP A 161 11.71 0.45 -0.20
CA ASP A 161 11.86 1.88 0.09
C ASP A 161 10.59 2.71 -0.17
N ALA A 162 9.50 2.05 -0.57
CA ALA A 162 8.27 2.73 -0.93
C ALA A 162 7.57 3.29 0.32
N THR A 163 7.11 4.54 0.22
CA THR A 163 6.53 5.31 1.33
C THR A 163 5.09 4.93 1.64
N GLY A 164 4.43 4.09 0.83
CA GLY A 164 3.04 3.66 0.99
C GLY A 164 2.87 2.30 1.67
N GLU A 165 1.70 1.68 1.52
CA GLU A 165 1.36 0.37 2.09
C GLU A 165 2.02 -0.83 1.37
N LYS A 166 2.84 -0.58 0.34
CA LYS A 166 3.53 -1.61 -0.43
C LYS A 166 5.04 -1.39 -0.41
N GLY A 167 5.81 -2.47 -0.44
CA GLY A 167 7.26 -2.51 -0.58
C GLY A 167 7.66 -3.70 -1.46
N TYR A 168 8.71 -3.52 -2.27
CA TYR A 168 9.24 -4.58 -3.13
C TYR A 168 10.70 -4.80 -2.83
N ARG A 169 11.10 -6.07 -2.75
CA ARG A 169 12.50 -6.49 -2.85
C ARG A 169 12.77 -7.00 -4.24
N TRP A 170 13.84 -6.50 -4.84
CA TRP A 170 14.27 -6.88 -6.18
C TRP A 170 15.40 -7.91 -6.10
N ALA A 171 15.40 -8.88 -7.00
CA ALA A 171 16.50 -9.82 -7.21
C ALA A 171 16.85 -9.89 -8.69
N GLU A 172 18.07 -10.33 -8.99
CA GLU A 172 18.50 -10.58 -10.36
C GLU A 172 17.75 -11.80 -10.92
N LEU A 173 17.36 -11.72 -12.18
CA LEU A 173 16.79 -12.86 -12.89
C LEU A 173 17.85 -13.99 -12.93
N PRO A 174 17.44 -15.23 -12.65
CA PRO A 174 18.35 -16.35 -12.83
C PRO A 174 18.83 -16.38 -14.30
N PRO A 175 20.10 -16.73 -14.55
CA PRO A 175 20.59 -16.84 -15.92
C PRO A 175 19.69 -17.81 -16.68
N SER A 176 19.20 -17.39 -17.85
CA SER A 176 18.48 -18.25 -18.77
C SER A 176 19.34 -19.49 -19.04
N ALA A 177 18.84 -20.66 -18.64
CA ALA A 177 19.51 -21.92 -18.91
C ALA A 177 19.77 -22.04 -20.43
N PRO A 178 20.98 -22.47 -20.85
CA PRO A 178 21.32 -22.64 -22.26
C PRO A 178 20.48 -23.72 -22.94
#